data_AF-A0A388T6R0-F1
#
_entry.id   AF-A0A388T6R0-F1
#
_cell.length_a   1.000
_cell.length_b   1.000
_cell.length_c   1.000
_cell.angle_alpha   90.00
_cell.angle_beta   90.00
_cell.angle_gamma   90.00
#
_symmetry.space_group_name_H-M   'P 1'
#
loop_
_entity.id
_entity.type
_entity.pdbx_description
1 polymer ?
#
loop_
_entity_poly.entity_id
_entity_poly.type
_entity_poly.pdbx_seq_one_letter_code
_entity_poly.pdbx_strand_id
1 'polypeptide(L)'
;MAATNLAPAGQEALIPVEELTGPEPVVHCADALNHLRTLPDASVDAIVTDPPYELGFLGKAWDASGIAYSVELWAECLRVLKPGGHLAAFGATRTYHRMAVAVEDAGFEIRDSLHWLYGTGFPKGQDVGKLIDRRRDDNPARRRFTAEFAALRDSVGWTNPQIDALFGFNGMAQHWTTQTKSAAVPTVEQWEQLKAEMGFEAPILVEGLVHELNGRKNAPGEAWEDREIIGKGHRARGGSGVFPQLQSDTRST
;
A
#
# COMPACT_ATOMS: atom_id res chain seq x y z
N MET A 1 -11.55 30.70 -19.55
CA MET A 1 -10.41 30.10 -20.27
C MET A 1 -10.98 29.30 -21.42
N ALA A 2 -10.64 29.66 -22.66
CA ALA A 2 -11.12 28.95 -23.84
C ALA A 2 -10.23 27.72 -24.04
N ALA A 3 -10.79 26.52 -23.86
CA ALA A 3 -10.15 25.29 -24.26
C ALA A 3 -10.27 25.17 -25.78
N THR A 4 -9.16 25.24 -26.49
CA THR A 4 -9.09 24.95 -27.93
C THR A 4 -8.89 23.45 -28.10
N ASN A 5 -9.87 22.80 -28.73
CA ASN A 5 -9.76 21.39 -29.14
C ASN A 5 -8.79 21.32 -30.34
N LEU A 6 -7.72 20.53 -30.23
CA LEU A 6 -6.83 20.22 -31.34
C LEU A 6 -7.43 19.10 -32.21
N ALA A 7 -7.08 19.13 -33.50
CA ALA A 7 -7.54 18.19 -34.53
C ALA A 7 -7.02 16.76 -34.28
N PRO A 8 -7.55 15.71 -34.93
CA PRO A 8 -7.10 14.34 -34.73
C PRO A 8 -5.74 14.04 -35.40
N ALA A 9 -5.00 13.11 -34.79
CA ALA A 9 -3.60 12.79 -35.09
C ALA A 9 -3.31 12.37 -36.54
N GLY A 10 -2.21 12.89 -37.10
CA GLY A 10 -1.61 12.43 -38.36
C GLY A 10 -1.38 13.50 -39.43
N GLN A 11 -1.82 14.74 -39.20
CA GLN A 11 -1.62 15.85 -40.14
C GLN A 11 -1.82 17.22 -39.46
N GLU A 12 -1.44 17.34 -38.18
CA GLU A 12 -1.57 18.61 -37.47
C GLU A 12 -0.42 19.54 -37.90
N ALA A 13 -0.80 20.73 -38.39
CA ALA A 13 0.16 21.80 -38.63
C ALA A 13 0.93 22.09 -37.34
N LEU A 14 2.22 22.38 -37.46
CA LEU A 14 3.01 22.80 -36.31
C LEU A 14 2.38 24.04 -35.68
N ILE A 15 2.31 24.05 -34.35
CA ILE A 15 1.88 25.22 -33.59
C ILE A 15 2.94 26.32 -33.82
N PRO A 16 2.55 27.53 -34.23
CA PRO A 16 3.50 28.64 -34.38
C PRO A 16 4.25 28.91 -33.07
N VAL A 17 5.55 29.18 -33.14
CA VAL A 17 6.38 29.43 -31.94
C VAL A 17 5.88 30.64 -31.15
N GLU A 18 5.26 31.59 -31.83
CA GLU A 18 4.65 32.78 -31.24
C GLU A 18 3.48 32.43 -30.30
N GLU A 19 2.77 31.32 -30.55
CA GLU A 19 1.71 30.81 -29.67
C GLU A 19 2.28 30.11 -28.42
N LEU A 20 3.55 29.69 -28.46
CA LEU A 20 4.28 29.06 -27.34
C LEU A 20 5.02 30.09 -26.47
N THR A 21 5.26 31.29 -26.99
CA THR A 21 6.16 32.30 -26.40
C THR A 21 5.40 33.55 -25.98
N GLY A 22 4.43 33.37 -25.09
CA GLY A 22 3.70 34.45 -24.42
C GLY A 22 4.16 34.70 -22.98
N PRO A 23 3.85 35.87 -22.39
CA PRO A 23 4.09 36.13 -20.97
C PRO A 23 3.16 35.32 -20.07
N GLU A 24 2.03 34.84 -20.61
CA GLU A 24 1.02 34.09 -19.88
C GLU A 24 1.21 32.58 -20.04
N PRO A 25 0.98 31.79 -18.99
CA PRO A 25 1.03 30.33 -19.08
C PRO A 25 -0.13 29.80 -19.94
N VAL A 26 0.19 28.85 -20.82
CA VAL A 26 -0.79 28.16 -21.68
C VAL A 26 -0.92 26.71 -21.22
N VAL A 27 -2.16 26.21 -21.20
CA VAL A 27 -2.47 24.82 -20.87
C VAL A 27 -3.17 24.17 -22.06
N HIS A 28 -2.54 23.16 -22.63
CA HIS A 28 -3.11 22.36 -23.71
C HIS A 28 -3.70 21.06 -23.14
N CYS A 29 -4.99 20.83 -23.38
CA CYS A 29 -5.64 19.58 -23.02
C CYS A 29 -5.50 18.60 -24.19
N ALA A 30 -4.45 17.77 -24.15
CA ALA A 30 -4.11 16.84 -25.22
C ALA A 30 -3.40 15.58 -24.69
N ASP A 31 -3.33 14.55 -25.53
CA ASP A 31 -2.38 13.47 -25.32
C ASP A 31 -0.95 14.00 -25.49
N ALA A 32 -0.08 13.70 -24.53
CA ALA A 32 1.24 14.34 -24.43
C ALA A 32 2.14 14.02 -25.64
N LEU A 33 2.18 12.74 -26.06
CA LEU A 33 3.01 12.32 -27.20
C LEU A 33 2.51 12.94 -28.50
N ASN A 34 1.20 12.90 -28.75
CA ASN A 34 0.63 13.50 -29.95
C ASN A 34 0.81 15.03 -29.96
N HIS A 35 0.69 15.69 -28.81
CA HIS A 35 0.90 17.13 -28.72
C HIS A 35 2.37 17.52 -28.93
N LEU A 36 3.33 16.76 -28.38
CA LEU A 36 4.75 17.01 -28.62
C LEU A 36 5.08 17.04 -30.11
N ARG A 37 4.47 16.15 -30.91
CA ARG A 37 4.62 16.10 -32.37
C ARG A 37 4.15 17.35 -33.10
N THR A 38 3.28 18.16 -32.50
CA THR A 38 2.84 19.43 -33.09
C THR A 38 3.73 20.61 -32.72
N LEU A 39 4.67 20.43 -31.78
CA LEU A 39 5.64 21.45 -31.43
C LEU A 39 6.81 21.46 -32.42
N PRO A 40 7.30 22.63 -32.85
CA PRO A 40 8.49 22.73 -33.70
C PRO A 40 9.74 22.17 -33.02
N ASP A 41 10.69 21.69 -33.82
CA ASP A 41 12.03 21.32 -33.36
C ASP A 41 12.70 22.49 -32.65
N ALA A 42 13.49 22.20 -31.60
CA ALA A 42 14.27 23.20 -30.88
C ALA A 42 13.47 24.46 -30.45
N SER A 43 12.23 24.27 -30.00
CA SER A 43 11.32 25.34 -29.59
C SER A 43 11.23 25.53 -28.07
N VAL A 44 11.62 24.53 -27.28
CA VAL A 44 11.50 24.50 -25.81
C VAL A 44 12.86 24.67 -25.14
N ASP A 45 12.95 25.54 -24.14
CA ASP A 45 14.20 25.79 -23.39
C ASP A 45 14.48 24.72 -22.31
N ALA A 46 13.43 24.24 -21.63
CA ALA A 46 13.52 23.21 -20.61
C ALA A 46 12.22 22.42 -20.49
N ILE A 47 12.31 21.15 -20.11
CA ILE A 47 11.17 20.28 -19.82
C ILE A 47 11.24 19.89 -18.34
N VAL A 48 10.13 20.08 -17.62
CA VAL A 48 9.93 19.57 -16.27
C VAL A 48 8.67 18.71 -16.28
N THR A 49 8.79 17.43 -15.97
CA THR A 49 7.70 16.48 -16.15
C THR A 49 7.58 15.48 -15.01
N ASP A 50 6.34 15.22 -14.60
CA ASP A 50 5.96 14.19 -13.64
C ASP A 50 5.05 13.16 -14.35
N PRO A 51 5.63 12.27 -15.17
CA PRO A 51 4.86 11.30 -15.93
C PRO A 51 4.23 10.26 -14.99
N PRO A 52 3.22 9.49 -15.46
CA PRO A 52 2.76 8.32 -14.73
C PRO A 52 3.93 7.38 -14.39
N TYR A 53 4.00 6.89 -13.16
CA TYR A 53 5.12 6.10 -12.63
C TYR A 53 5.02 4.61 -12.93
N GLU A 54 3.93 4.20 -13.58
CA GLU A 54 3.65 2.83 -14.03
C GLU A 54 3.56 1.86 -12.84
N LEU A 55 2.96 2.33 -11.73
CA LEU A 55 2.76 1.54 -10.51
C LEU A 55 1.38 0.88 -10.44
N GLY A 56 0.48 1.21 -11.37
CA GLY A 56 -0.94 0.89 -11.28
C GLY A 56 -1.59 1.55 -10.07
N PHE A 57 -1.22 2.81 -9.77
CA PHE A 57 -1.65 3.52 -8.57
C PHE A 57 -3.17 3.47 -8.40
N LEU A 58 -3.61 2.86 -7.30
CA LEU A 58 -5.03 2.63 -6.97
C LEU A 58 -5.82 1.91 -8.08
N GLY A 59 -5.16 1.06 -8.87
CA GLY A 59 -5.76 0.34 -9.98
C GLY A 59 -6.18 1.24 -11.15
N LYS A 60 -5.65 2.46 -11.24
CA LYS A 60 -5.98 3.39 -12.32
C LYS A 60 -5.11 3.12 -13.55
N ALA A 61 -5.76 2.97 -14.70
CA ALA A 61 -5.11 2.62 -15.96
C ALA A 61 -4.14 3.68 -16.49
N TRP A 62 -4.31 4.95 -16.13
CA TRP A 62 -3.41 6.03 -16.54
C TRP A 62 -2.00 5.86 -15.94
N ASP A 63 -1.87 5.17 -14.79
CA ASP A 63 -0.60 4.84 -14.15
C ASP A 63 -0.13 3.41 -14.49
N ALA A 64 -0.50 2.92 -15.66
CA ALA A 64 -0.10 1.63 -16.21
C ALA A 64 -0.05 1.66 -17.76
N SER A 65 0.18 2.84 -18.34
CA SER A 65 0.17 3.10 -19.78
C SER A 65 1.45 2.65 -20.50
N GLY A 66 2.56 2.53 -19.76
CA GLY A 66 3.91 2.34 -20.29
C GLY A 66 4.56 3.60 -20.84
N ILE A 67 3.91 4.77 -20.77
CA ILE A 67 4.38 5.99 -21.44
C ILE A 67 5.73 6.46 -20.88
N ALA A 68 5.96 6.35 -19.57
CA ALA A 68 7.24 6.75 -18.97
C ALA A 68 8.41 5.86 -19.43
N TYR A 69 8.15 4.67 -19.97
CA TYR A 69 9.16 3.76 -20.49
C TYR A 69 9.26 3.81 -22.02
N SER A 70 8.53 4.71 -22.67
CA SER A 70 8.52 4.85 -24.11
C SER A 70 9.70 5.70 -24.58
N VAL A 71 10.64 5.08 -25.29
CA VAL A 71 11.75 5.78 -25.97
C VAL A 71 11.21 6.84 -26.94
N GLU A 72 10.07 6.58 -27.58
CA GLU A 72 9.43 7.51 -28.52
C GLU A 72 9.00 8.82 -27.85
N LEU A 73 8.42 8.75 -26.64
CA LEU A 73 8.06 9.94 -25.87
C LEU A 73 9.30 10.80 -25.60
N TRP A 74 10.36 10.18 -25.12
CA TRP A 74 11.59 10.89 -24.77
C TRP A 74 12.31 11.42 -26.01
N ALA A 75 12.25 10.72 -27.15
CA ALA A 75 12.81 11.22 -28.40
C ALA A 75 12.10 12.50 -28.87
N GLU A 76 10.77 12.56 -28.74
CA GLU A 76 10.02 13.78 -29.03
C GLU A 76 10.32 14.91 -28.04
N CYS A 77 10.51 14.60 -26.75
CA CYS A 77 11.01 15.57 -25.77
C CYS A 77 12.39 16.12 -26.16
N LEU A 78 13.30 15.28 -26.66
CA LEU A 78 14.63 15.71 -27.10
C LEU A 78 14.54 16.58 -28.36
N ARG A 79 13.69 16.22 -29.32
CA ARG A 79 13.49 16.95 -30.59
C ARG A 79 13.03 18.39 -30.35
N VAL A 80 12.08 18.59 -29.43
CA VAL A 80 11.54 19.92 -29.15
C VAL A 80 12.48 20.78 -28.30
N LEU A 81 13.43 20.18 -27.57
CA LEU A 81 14.41 20.92 -26.79
C LEU A 81 15.42 21.64 -27.69
N LYS A 82 15.70 22.90 -27.35
CA LYS A 82 16.83 23.64 -27.95
C LYS A 82 18.15 22.94 -27.61
N PRO A 83 19.18 23.07 -28.47
CA PRO A 83 20.53 22.59 -28.13
C PRO A 83 20.99 23.14 -26.77
N GLY A 84 21.34 22.23 -25.84
CA GLY A 84 21.72 22.58 -24.46
C GLY A 84 20.55 22.73 -23.48
N GLY A 85 19.30 22.53 -23.93
CA GLY A 85 18.12 22.46 -23.07
C GLY A 85 18.17 21.26 -22.13
N HIS A 86 17.46 21.36 -21.00
CA HIS A 86 17.51 20.36 -19.93
C HIS A 86 16.13 19.71 -19.70
N LEU A 87 16.16 18.43 -19.34
CA LEU A 87 15.01 17.66 -18.89
C LEU A 87 15.15 17.34 -17.39
N ALA A 88 14.12 17.65 -16.62
CA ALA A 88 13.92 17.14 -15.26
C ALA A 88 12.67 16.25 -15.23
N ALA A 89 12.87 14.94 -15.08
CA ALA A 89 11.79 13.95 -15.05
C ALA A 89 11.69 13.29 -13.67
N PHE A 90 10.49 13.27 -13.09
CA PHE A 90 10.21 12.63 -11.81
C PHE A 90 9.78 11.17 -12.00
N GLY A 91 10.08 10.32 -11.01
CA GLY A 91 9.79 8.88 -11.08
C GLY A 91 9.71 8.25 -9.70
N ALA A 92 8.98 7.14 -9.60
CA ALA A 92 8.92 6.39 -8.35
C ALA A 92 10.23 5.66 -8.07
N THR A 93 10.62 5.60 -6.79
CA THR A 93 11.87 4.97 -6.32
C THR A 93 12.07 3.53 -6.82
N ARG A 94 10.99 2.76 -7.01
CA ARG A 94 11.07 1.36 -7.45
C ARG A 94 11.20 1.18 -8.96
N THR A 95 10.79 2.17 -9.74
CA THR A 95 10.63 2.02 -11.20
C THR A 95 11.37 3.08 -12.01
N TYR A 96 11.94 4.11 -11.37
CA TYR A 96 12.62 5.23 -12.05
C TYR A 96 13.70 4.76 -13.03
N HIS A 97 14.42 3.69 -12.71
CA HIS A 97 15.50 3.15 -13.55
C HIS A 97 15.03 2.77 -14.96
N ARG A 98 13.79 2.31 -15.13
CA ARG A 98 13.22 1.99 -16.46
C ARG A 98 12.97 3.24 -17.29
N MET A 99 12.48 4.30 -16.64
CA MET A 99 12.32 5.61 -17.25
C MET A 99 13.69 6.19 -17.63
N ALA A 100 14.68 6.12 -16.72
CA ALA A 100 16.03 6.60 -16.98
C ALA A 100 16.69 5.91 -18.19
N VAL A 101 16.52 4.59 -18.33
CA VAL A 101 16.97 3.84 -19.52
C VAL A 101 16.28 4.35 -20.79
N ALA A 102 14.96 4.51 -20.77
CA ALA A 102 14.23 5.00 -21.95
C ALA A 102 14.63 6.44 -22.34
N VAL A 103 14.97 7.28 -21.35
CA VAL A 103 15.50 8.64 -21.57
C VAL A 103 16.89 8.59 -22.21
N GLU A 104 17.79 7.75 -21.71
CA GLU A 104 19.13 7.56 -22.28
C GLU A 104 19.07 6.99 -23.71
N ASP A 105 18.24 5.96 -23.93
CA ASP A 105 18.03 5.33 -25.24
C ASP A 105 17.46 6.30 -26.29
N ALA A 106 16.72 7.34 -25.84
CA ALA A 106 16.24 8.40 -26.70
C ALA A 106 17.31 9.42 -27.13
N GLY A 107 18.51 9.35 -26.53
CA GLY A 107 19.67 10.17 -26.87
C GLY A 107 19.99 11.28 -25.87
N PHE A 108 19.34 11.31 -24.70
CA PHE A 108 19.75 12.22 -23.63
C PHE A 108 21.02 11.73 -22.93
N GLU A 109 21.82 12.68 -22.43
CA GLU A 109 22.89 12.41 -21.48
C GLU A 109 22.37 12.55 -20.05
N ILE A 110 22.44 11.50 -19.24
CA ILE A 110 22.05 11.56 -17.82
C ILE A 110 23.13 12.30 -17.02
N ARG A 111 22.80 13.52 -16.56
CA ARG A 111 23.74 14.37 -15.81
C ARG A 111 23.78 14.12 -14.31
N ASP A 112 22.62 13.91 -13.70
CA ASP A 112 22.51 13.74 -12.25
C ASP A 112 21.23 12.96 -11.89
N SER A 113 21.13 12.52 -10.64
CA SER A 113 19.96 11.85 -10.06
C SER A 113 19.59 12.49 -8.72
N LEU A 114 18.46 13.21 -8.72
CA LEU A 114 17.93 13.86 -7.53
C LEU A 114 16.95 12.93 -6.80
N HIS A 115 17.25 12.64 -5.54
CA HIS A 115 16.40 11.79 -4.70
C HIS A 115 15.60 12.64 -3.70
N TRP A 116 14.27 12.63 -3.85
CA TRP A 116 13.38 13.30 -2.90
C TRP A 116 13.19 12.43 -1.65
N LEU A 117 13.95 12.75 -0.60
CA LEU A 117 13.89 12.07 0.69
C LEU A 117 12.89 12.77 1.63
N TYR A 118 11.93 12.02 2.16
CA TYR A 118 10.95 12.51 3.12
C TYR A 118 11.33 12.05 4.54
N GLY A 119 11.41 13.00 5.49
CA GLY A 119 11.65 12.68 6.91
C GLY A 119 10.39 12.25 7.67
N THR A 120 9.21 12.43 7.07
CA THR A 120 7.91 12.06 7.63
C THR A 120 7.02 11.51 6.52
N GLY A 121 6.12 10.57 6.84
CA GLY A 121 5.20 9.99 5.87
C GLY A 121 4.65 8.64 6.30
N PHE A 122 3.67 8.14 5.55
CA PHE A 122 3.21 6.76 5.72
C PHE A 122 4.34 5.80 5.29
N PRO A 123 4.66 4.78 6.11
CA PRO A 123 5.57 3.73 5.69
C PRO A 123 5.08 3.13 4.37
N LYS A 124 5.87 3.26 3.30
CA LYS A 124 5.54 2.66 1.99
C LYS A 124 5.83 1.16 1.94
N GLY A 125 6.04 0.55 3.09
CA GLY A 125 6.29 -0.86 3.32
C GLY A 125 5.76 -1.29 4.69
N GLN A 126 5.73 -2.59 4.92
CA GLN A 126 5.29 -3.17 6.18
C GLN A 126 6.28 -2.84 7.30
N ASP A 127 5.80 -2.30 8.41
CA ASP A 127 6.60 -2.07 9.62
C ASP A 127 6.96 -3.43 10.25
N VAL A 128 8.22 -3.84 10.07
CA VAL A 128 8.74 -5.14 10.51
C VAL A 128 8.71 -5.24 12.03
N GLY A 129 8.98 -4.15 12.75
CA GLY A 129 8.90 -4.11 14.21
C GLY A 129 7.50 -4.48 14.68
N LYS A 130 6.47 -3.83 14.13
CA LYS A 130 5.07 -4.17 14.43
C LYS A 130 4.69 -5.60 14.07
N LEU A 131 5.26 -6.18 13.02
CA LEU A 131 5.01 -7.59 12.68
C LEU A 131 5.61 -8.54 13.73
N ILE A 132 6.82 -8.25 14.17
CA ILE A 132 7.50 -9.03 15.23
C ILE A 132 6.72 -8.89 16.53
N ASP A 133 6.32 -7.67 16.90
CA ASP A 133 5.57 -7.39 18.13
C ASP A 133 4.18 -8.03 18.13
N ARG A 134 3.59 -8.30 16.95
CA ARG A 134 2.31 -9.02 16.81
C ARG A 134 2.46 -10.53 16.75
N ARG A 135 3.68 -11.05 16.63
CA ARG A 135 3.92 -12.49 16.53
C ARG A 135 3.59 -13.15 17.87
N ARG A 136 2.58 -14.02 17.86
CA ARG A 136 2.12 -14.80 19.00
C ARG A 136 1.66 -16.17 18.51
N ASP A 137 1.88 -17.22 19.30
CA ASP A 137 1.39 -18.55 18.97
C ASP A 137 0.19 -18.94 19.85
N ASP A 138 -1.00 -18.50 19.44
CA ASP A 138 -2.26 -18.92 20.08
C ASP A 138 -2.71 -20.33 19.66
N ASN A 139 -2.02 -20.98 18.71
CA ASN A 139 -2.51 -22.23 18.13
C ASN A 139 -2.71 -23.35 19.16
N PRO A 140 -1.83 -23.54 20.17
CA PRO A 140 -2.07 -24.54 21.20
C PRO A 140 -3.36 -24.29 21.98
N ALA A 141 -3.60 -23.04 22.41
CA ALA A 141 -4.81 -22.65 23.14
C ALA A 141 -6.08 -22.79 22.27
N ARG A 142 -6.00 -22.38 21.00
CA ARG A 142 -7.11 -22.55 20.04
C ARG A 142 -7.44 -24.01 19.80
N ARG A 143 -6.44 -24.87 19.61
CA ARG A 143 -6.66 -26.32 19.39
C ARG A 143 -7.25 -27.00 20.62
N ARG A 144 -6.84 -26.59 21.82
CA ARG A 144 -7.46 -27.04 23.06
C ARG A 144 -8.94 -26.68 23.09
N PHE A 145 -9.27 -25.41 22.82
CA PHE A 145 -10.67 -24.98 22.72
C PHE A 145 -11.43 -25.82 21.69
N THR A 146 -10.92 -25.96 20.46
CA THR A 146 -11.66 -26.64 19.39
C THR A 146 -11.81 -28.14 19.65
N ALA A 147 -10.87 -28.77 20.36
CA ALA A 147 -10.99 -30.16 20.78
C ALA A 147 -12.11 -30.34 21.82
N GLU A 148 -12.11 -29.50 22.85
CA GLU A 148 -13.11 -29.55 23.92
C GLU A 148 -14.50 -29.16 23.39
N PHE A 149 -14.59 -28.15 22.53
CA PHE A 149 -15.87 -27.75 21.91
C PHE A 149 -16.40 -28.81 20.92
N ALA A 150 -15.54 -29.48 20.16
CA ALA A 150 -15.99 -30.58 19.30
C ALA A 150 -16.61 -31.73 20.11
N ALA A 151 -15.97 -32.13 21.22
CA ALA A 151 -16.50 -33.16 22.12
C ALA A 151 -17.82 -32.73 22.77
N LEU A 152 -17.91 -31.45 23.19
CA LEU A 152 -19.12 -30.88 23.78
C LEU A 152 -20.28 -30.87 22.78
N ARG A 153 -20.04 -30.36 21.57
CA ARG A 153 -20.99 -30.37 20.45
C ARG A 153 -21.56 -31.78 20.22
N ASP A 154 -20.67 -32.78 20.16
CA ASP A 154 -21.07 -34.18 19.93
C ASP A 154 -21.89 -34.73 21.10
N SER A 155 -21.54 -34.40 22.34
CA SER A 155 -22.25 -34.85 23.54
C SER A 155 -23.71 -34.36 23.60
N VAL A 156 -24.00 -33.18 23.04
CA VAL A 156 -25.35 -32.61 22.96
C VAL A 156 -26.04 -32.90 21.62
N GLY A 157 -25.42 -33.71 20.76
CA GLY A 157 -26.00 -34.16 19.49
C GLY A 157 -26.09 -33.10 18.40
N TRP A 158 -25.31 -32.02 18.50
CA TRP A 158 -25.27 -30.97 17.48
C TRP A 158 -24.24 -31.28 16.39
N THR A 159 -24.44 -30.67 15.22
CA THR A 159 -23.56 -30.82 14.06
C THR A 159 -23.07 -29.47 13.56
N ASN A 160 -21.93 -29.45 12.86
CA ASN A 160 -21.40 -28.21 12.26
C ASN A 160 -22.40 -27.53 11.30
N PRO A 161 -23.16 -28.24 10.44
CA PRO A 161 -24.19 -27.62 9.63
C PRO A 161 -25.30 -26.92 10.42
N GLN A 162 -25.67 -27.43 11.61
CA GLN A 162 -26.65 -26.76 12.47
C GLN A 162 -26.07 -25.47 13.07
N ILE A 163 -24.79 -25.48 13.45
CA ILE A 163 -24.09 -24.27 13.89
C ILE A 163 -23.95 -23.27 12.74
N ASP A 164 -23.62 -23.73 11.53
CA ASP A 164 -23.55 -22.86 10.36
C ASP A 164 -24.93 -22.23 10.05
N ALA A 165 -26.01 -23.01 10.14
CA ALA A 165 -27.37 -22.51 9.97
C ALA A 165 -27.75 -21.46 11.05
N LEU A 166 -27.32 -21.65 12.30
CA LEU A 166 -27.57 -20.71 13.39
C LEU A 166 -26.99 -19.31 13.11
N PHE A 167 -25.81 -19.24 12.48
CA PHE A 167 -25.12 -17.98 12.22
C PHE A 167 -25.18 -17.51 10.75
N GLY A 168 -25.89 -18.24 9.88
CA GLY A 168 -25.93 -17.95 8.43
C GLY A 168 -24.59 -18.16 7.73
N PHE A 169 -23.75 -19.06 8.25
CA PHE A 169 -22.46 -19.39 7.68
C PHE A 169 -22.55 -20.48 6.61
N ASN A 170 -21.46 -20.63 5.87
CA ASN A 170 -21.25 -21.73 4.94
C ASN A 170 -19.89 -22.38 5.20
N GLY A 171 -19.87 -23.40 6.06
CA GLY A 171 -18.66 -24.16 6.40
C GLY A 171 -17.71 -23.44 7.35
N MET A 172 -18.17 -22.48 8.16
CA MET A 172 -17.30 -21.75 9.09
C MET A 172 -17.22 -22.43 10.46
N ALA A 173 -18.27 -23.13 10.88
CA ALA A 173 -18.33 -23.86 12.15
C ALA A 173 -17.20 -24.90 12.29
N GLN A 174 -16.68 -25.43 11.17
CA GLN A 174 -15.55 -26.37 11.20
C GLN A 174 -14.30 -25.77 11.85
N HIS A 175 -14.10 -24.45 11.77
CA HIS A 175 -12.95 -23.78 12.40
C HIS A 175 -13.00 -23.83 13.92
N TRP A 176 -14.18 -24.01 14.51
CA TRP A 176 -14.35 -24.15 15.95
C TRP A 176 -14.23 -25.59 16.43
N THR A 177 -14.13 -26.56 15.52
CA THR A 177 -14.08 -27.99 15.84
C THR A 177 -12.90 -28.74 15.18
N THR A 178 -12.04 -28.01 14.47
CA THR A 178 -10.87 -28.56 13.76
C THR A 178 -9.63 -28.66 14.65
N GLN A 179 -8.76 -29.62 14.35
CA GLN A 179 -7.43 -29.75 14.98
C GLN A 179 -6.29 -29.21 14.08
N THR A 180 -6.63 -28.57 12.97
CA THR A 180 -5.65 -28.06 12.01
C THR A 180 -5.14 -26.66 12.41
N LYS A 181 -4.34 -26.04 11.54
CA LYS A 181 -3.88 -24.64 11.70
C LYS A 181 -4.99 -23.59 11.57
N SER A 182 -6.18 -24.00 11.11
CA SER A 182 -7.33 -23.10 10.96
C SER A 182 -8.22 -23.05 12.21
N ALA A 183 -7.77 -23.64 13.32
CA ALA A 183 -8.47 -23.59 14.61
C ALA A 183 -8.69 -22.13 15.04
N ALA A 184 -9.94 -21.83 15.40
CA ALA A 184 -10.37 -20.52 15.85
C ALA A 184 -11.37 -20.66 17.00
N VAL A 185 -11.58 -19.57 17.73
CA VAL A 185 -12.63 -19.46 18.74
C VAL A 185 -13.76 -18.56 18.23
N PRO A 186 -15.02 -18.82 18.62
CA PRO A 186 -16.12 -17.89 18.38
C PRO A 186 -15.89 -16.56 19.11
N THR A 187 -16.61 -15.51 18.71
CA THR A 187 -16.70 -14.29 19.53
C THR A 187 -17.42 -14.58 20.85
N VAL A 188 -17.28 -13.70 21.83
CA VAL A 188 -18.00 -13.83 23.10
C VAL A 188 -19.51 -13.87 22.87
N GLU A 189 -20.03 -13.03 21.98
CA GLU A 189 -21.47 -13.02 21.62
C GLU A 189 -21.91 -14.34 20.98
N GLN A 190 -21.12 -14.87 20.03
CA GLN A 190 -21.38 -16.17 19.40
C GLN A 190 -21.33 -17.31 20.41
N TRP A 191 -20.44 -17.23 21.41
CA TRP A 191 -20.33 -18.21 22.47
C TRP A 191 -21.55 -18.24 23.38
N GLU A 192 -22.06 -17.07 23.79
CA GLU A 192 -23.29 -16.97 24.57
C GLU A 192 -24.49 -17.52 23.81
N GLN A 193 -24.59 -17.21 22.51
CA GLN A 193 -25.65 -17.74 21.65
C GLN A 193 -25.56 -19.27 21.50
N LEU A 194 -24.36 -19.82 21.32
CA LEU A 194 -24.14 -21.27 21.29
C LEU A 194 -24.61 -21.94 22.59
N LYS A 195 -24.24 -21.40 23.75
CA LYS A 195 -24.69 -21.93 25.06
C LYS A 195 -26.22 -21.93 25.18
N ALA A 196 -26.86 -20.82 24.80
CA ALA A 196 -28.31 -20.67 24.89
C ALA A 196 -29.07 -21.65 24.00
N GLU A 197 -28.64 -21.81 22.74
CA GLU A 197 -29.34 -22.64 21.75
C GLU A 197 -29.03 -24.13 21.88
N MET A 198 -27.78 -24.48 22.22
CA MET A 198 -27.35 -25.87 22.36
C MET A 198 -27.67 -26.45 23.74
N GLY A 199 -27.99 -25.60 24.74
CA GLY A 199 -28.42 -26.03 26.07
C GLY A 199 -27.34 -26.72 26.89
N PHE A 200 -26.08 -26.28 26.79
CA PHE A 200 -24.97 -26.82 27.58
C PHE A 200 -24.42 -25.80 28.60
N GLU A 201 -23.86 -26.33 29.69
CA GLU A 201 -22.98 -25.56 30.58
C GLU A 201 -21.52 -25.77 30.16
N ALA A 202 -20.82 -24.68 29.86
CA ALA A 202 -19.43 -24.74 29.45
C ALA A 202 -18.51 -25.06 30.64
N PRO A 203 -17.53 -25.97 30.49
CA PRO A 203 -16.46 -26.09 31.46
C PRO A 203 -15.73 -24.74 31.61
N ILE A 204 -15.43 -24.35 32.85
CA ILE A 204 -14.78 -23.05 33.19
C ILE A 204 -13.52 -22.78 32.36
N LEU A 205 -12.77 -23.82 32.01
CA LEU A 205 -11.54 -23.73 31.22
C LEU A 205 -11.83 -23.38 29.75
N VAL A 206 -12.91 -23.92 29.16
CA VAL A 206 -13.33 -23.61 27.79
C VAL A 206 -13.84 -22.17 27.71
N GLU A 207 -14.64 -21.76 28.68
CA GLU A 207 -15.17 -20.40 28.78
C GLU A 207 -14.03 -19.38 28.97
N GLY A 208 -13.07 -19.69 29.84
CA GLY A 208 -11.87 -18.87 30.02
C GLY A 208 -11.08 -18.66 28.73
N LEU A 209 -10.91 -19.71 27.91
CA LEU A 209 -10.21 -19.62 26.62
C LEU A 209 -10.92 -18.69 25.63
N VAL A 210 -12.26 -18.70 25.58
CA VAL A 210 -13.03 -17.79 24.70
C VAL A 210 -12.78 -16.34 25.09
N HIS A 211 -12.85 -16.01 26.37
CA HIS A 211 -12.63 -14.65 26.86
C HIS A 211 -11.17 -14.20 26.71
N GLU A 212 -10.21 -15.06 27.06
CA GLU A 212 -8.78 -14.76 26.96
C GLU A 212 -8.37 -14.48 25.50
N LEU A 213 -8.75 -15.36 24.57
CA LEU A 213 -8.34 -15.25 23.16
C LEU A 213 -9.05 -14.08 22.44
N ASN A 214 -10.30 -13.76 22.80
CA ASN A 214 -10.98 -12.58 22.27
C ASN A 214 -10.47 -11.27 22.88
N GLY A 215 -10.20 -11.23 24.20
CA GLY A 215 -9.67 -10.05 24.89
C GLY A 215 -8.24 -9.69 24.45
N ARG A 216 -7.49 -10.67 23.95
CA ARG A 216 -6.15 -10.51 23.41
C ARG A 216 -6.09 -10.14 21.92
N LYS A 217 -7.24 -9.90 21.26
CA LYS A 217 -7.26 -9.39 19.88
C LYS A 217 -6.67 -7.97 19.85
N ASN A 218 -5.78 -7.70 18.89
CA ASN A 218 -5.06 -6.44 18.73
C ASN A 218 -4.08 -6.06 19.86
N ALA A 219 -3.82 -6.96 20.81
CA ALA A 219 -2.75 -6.78 21.80
C ALA A 219 -1.38 -7.21 21.21
N PRO A 220 -0.26 -6.64 21.71
CA PRO A 220 1.08 -7.17 21.43
C PRO A 220 1.21 -8.63 21.85
N GLY A 221 2.12 -9.37 21.21
CA GLY A 221 2.53 -10.71 21.60
C GLY A 221 3.59 -10.70 22.71
N GLU A 222 3.92 -11.90 23.19
CA GLU A 222 4.86 -12.13 24.30
C GLU A 222 6.24 -11.50 24.05
N ALA A 223 6.71 -11.51 22.79
CA ALA A 223 7.97 -10.88 22.39
C ALA A 223 8.06 -9.38 22.71
N TRP A 224 6.94 -8.67 22.78
CA TRP A 224 6.90 -7.27 23.22
C TRP A 224 7.06 -7.14 24.74
N GLU A 225 6.48 -8.09 25.49
CA GLU A 225 6.52 -8.12 26.94
C GLU A 225 7.92 -8.48 27.46
N ASP A 226 8.57 -9.44 26.81
CA ASP A 226 9.86 -10.01 27.20
C ASP A 226 11.08 -9.21 26.70
N ARG A 227 10.88 -8.20 25.84
CA ARG A 227 11.99 -7.42 25.29
C ARG A 227 12.67 -6.59 26.38
N GLU A 228 13.99 -6.67 26.44
CA GLU A 228 14.83 -5.86 27.33
C GLU A 228 14.58 -4.35 27.12
N ILE A 229 14.33 -3.63 28.21
CA ILE A 229 14.19 -2.17 28.19
C ILE A 229 15.58 -1.55 28.22
N ILE A 230 16.12 -1.25 27.04
CA ILE A 230 17.46 -0.65 26.87
C ILE A 230 17.50 0.88 27.11
N GLY A 231 16.36 1.51 27.41
CA GLY A 231 16.31 2.94 27.76
C GLY A 231 14.92 3.40 28.20
N LYS A 232 14.87 4.35 29.14
CA LYS A 232 13.64 5.05 29.56
C LYS A 232 13.70 6.50 29.08
N GLY A 233 13.00 6.82 28.00
CA GLY A 233 12.94 8.19 27.50
C GLY A 233 12.06 9.06 28.39
N HIS A 234 12.64 10.05 29.08
CA HIS A 234 11.86 11.19 29.57
C HIS A 234 11.44 12.01 28.36
N ARG A 235 10.13 12.19 28.13
CA ARG A 235 9.65 13.15 27.12
C ARG A 235 10.07 14.56 27.54
N ALA A 236 11.21 15.04 27.05
CA ALA A 236 11.51 16.46 27.01
C ALA A 236 10.93 17.04 25.72
N ARG A 237 9.91 17.89 25.85
CA ARG A 237 9.52 18.80 24.75
C ARG A 237 10.71 19.71 24.45
N GLY A 238 11.07 19.82 23.18
CA GLY A 238 11.89 20.92 22.65
C GLY A 238 13.31 20.51 22.24
N GLY A 239 13.53 20.38 20.93
CA GLY A 239 14.87 20.21 20.36
C GLY A 239 14.79 20.10 18.84
N SER A 240 15.02 21.21 18.15
CA SER A 240 15.23 21.28 16.70
C SER A 240 16.49 20.50 16.31
N GLY A 241 16.35 19.25 15.91
CA GLY A 241 17.40 18.42 15.33
C GLY A 241 16.96 17.88 13.98
N VAL A 242 17.86 17.94 12.99
CA VAL A 242 17.63 17.63 11.56
C VAL A 242 17.31 16.14 11.29
N PHE A 243 17.36 15.30 12.31
CA PHE A 243 16.89 13.92 12.26
C PHE A 243 15.77 13.73 13.28
N PRO A 244 14.50 13.56 12.86
CA PRO A 244 13.53 12.94 13.74
C PRO A 244 14.07 11.54 14.03
N GLN A 245 14.33 11.28 15.30
CA GLN A 245 14.67 9.96 15.84
C GLN A 245 13.92 8.88 15.07
N LEU A 246 14.67 7.95 14.49
CA LEU A 246 14.18 6.70 13.95
C LEU A 246 13.27 6.05 15.00
N GLN A 247 11.95 6.26 14.88
CA GLN A 247 10.95 5.62 15.72
C GLN A 247 10.66 4.24 15.15
N SER A 248 11.63 3.35 15.29
CA SER A 248 11.43 1.91 15.25
C SER A 248 12.45 1.34 16.22
N ASP A 249 11.96 0.65 17.27
CA ASP A 249 12.65 -0.37 18.08
C ASP A 249 12.58 -0.22 19.61
N THR A 250 12.04 0.89 20.15
CA THR A 250 12.01 1.09 21.62
C THR A 250 10.60 1.06 22.20
N ARG A 251 10.32 0.03 23.02
CA ARG A 251 9.22 0.02 24.00
C ARG A 251 9.49 1.12 25.03
N SER A 252 8.82 2.25 24.85
CA SER A 252 8.85 3.38 25.79
C SER A 252 7.55 3.37 26.58
N THR A 253 7.63 3.25 27.91
CA THR A 253 6.53 3.49 28.85
C THR A 253 6.59 4.91 29.39
#